data_AF-A0A1B6DYX3-F1
#
_entry.id   AF-A0A1B6DYX3-F1
#
_cell.length_a   1.000
_cell.length_b   1.000
_cell.length_c   1.000
_cell.angle_alpha   90.00
_cell.angle_beta   90.00
_cell.angle_gamma   90.00
#
_symmetry.space_group_name_H-M   'P 1'
#
loop_
_entity.id
_entity.type
_entity.pdbx_description
1 polymer ?
#
loop_
_entity_poly.entity_id
_entity_poly.type
_entity_poly.pdbx_seq_one_letter_code
_entity_poly.pdbx_strand_id
1 'polypeptide(L)'
;MKKYSRDYIFLHTMKLINIQFILSILLCLQLIYTIAEDVTDKQVDERINQNKTIFEYIDRKIYTVMVEPENGTAEGLIEDIKFFTHCLRRAVAMWVDMDAPRDFGVREAGLILFNYGGPTFFRIPIDDEEVSERLKRVFKWTDKDLKYLMELQAEAELEFDRLRKAIL
;
A
#
# COMPACT_ATOMS: atom_id res chain seq x y z
N MET A 1 -27.83 -26.26 59.07
CA MET A 1 -27.91 -26.18 57.58
C MET A 1 -28.69 -24.92 57.20
N LYS A 2 -28.05 -23.91 56.61
CA LYS A 2 -28.72 -22.67 56.19
C LYS A 2 -29.55 -22.95 54.93
N LYS A 3 -30.88 -22.96 55.03
CA LYS A 3 -31.79 -22.93 53.88
C LYS A 3 -31.68 -21.55 53.23
N TYR A 4 -30.98 -21.46 52.11
CA TYR A 4 -31.10 -20.27 51.25
C TYR A 4 -32.51 -20.25 50.67
N SER A 5 -33.23 -19.13 50.85
CA SER A 5 -34.56 -18.95 50.27
C SER A 5 -34.48 -19.06 48.74
N ARG A 6 -35.44 -19.75 48.12
CA ARG A 6 -35.57 -19.87 46.65
C ARG A 6 -35.49 -18.50 45.94
N ASP A 7 -35.96 -17.45 46.62
CA ASP A 7 -35.97 -16.08 46.09
C ASP A 7 -34.55 -15.50 45.92
N TYR A 8 -33.60 -15.89 46.78
CA TYR A 8 -32.21 -15.44 46.70
C TYR A 8 -31.49 -16.05 45.49
N ILE A 9 -31.72 -17.35 45.25
CA ILE A 9 -31.14 -18.05 44.09
C ILE A 9 -31.73 -17.48 42.79
N PHE A 10 -33.03 -17.22 42.77
CA PHE A 10 -33.72 -16.64 41.61
C PHE A 10 -33.26 -15.21 41.28
N LEU A 11 -33.10 -14.35 42.28
CA LEU A 11 -32.58 -12.99 42.06
C LEU A 11 -31.12 -13.02 41.55
N HIS A 12 -30.32 -13.96 42.05
CA HIS A 12 -28.91 -14.06 41.68
C HIS A 12 -28.72 -14.62 40.27
N THR A 13 -29.53 -15.59 39.84
CA THR A 13 -29.52 -16.10 38.46
C THR A 13 -30.05 -15.06 37.47
N MET A 14 -31.11 -14.32 37.81
CA MET A 14 -31.60 -13.21 36.97
C MET A 14 -30.54 -12.11 36.78
N LYS A 15 -29.77 -11.77 37.81
CA LYS A 15 -28.65 -10.81 37.69
C LYS A 15 -27.55 -11.32 36.77
N LEU A 16 -27.18 -12.60 36.89
CA LEU A 16 -26.15 -13.21 36.04
C LEU A 16 -26.57 -13.26 34.57
N ILE A 17 -27.85 -13.56 34.28
CA ILE A 17 -28.40 -13.55 32.91
C ILE A 17 -28.36 -12.13 32.32
N ASN A 18 -28.74 -11.11 33.10
CA ASN A 18 -28.66 -9.71 32.65
C ASN A 18 -27.23 -9.26 32.37
N ILE A 19 -26.26 -9.64 33.21
CA ILE A 19 -24.85 -9.31 32.99
C ILE A 19 -24.33 -9.99 31.72
N GLN A 20 -24.65 -11.27 31.51
CA GLN A 20 -24.29 -12.00 30.30
C GLN A 20 -24.86 -11.33 29.05
N PHE A 21 -26.12 -10.91 29.10
CA PHE A 21 -26.80 -10.23 27.99
C PHE A 21 -26.17 -8.88 27.66
N ILE A 22 -25.82 -8.09 28.68
CA ILE A 22 -25.12 -6.80 28.51
C ILE A 22 -23.74 -7.01 27.88
N LEU A 23 -22.99 -8.01 28.33
CA LEU A 23 -21.66 -8.34 27.77
C LEU A 23 -21.75 -8.77 26.31
N SER A 24 -22.75 -9.58 25.95
CA SER A 24 -22.97 -9.98 24.55
C SER A 24 -23.29 -8.80 23.64
N ILE A 25 -24.09 -7.84 24.11
CA ILE A 25 -24.38 -6.61 23.35
C ILE A 25 -23.13 -5.77 23.17
N LEU A 26 -22.32 -5.59 24.22
CA LEU A 26 -21.05 -4.85 24.15
C LEU A 26 -20.08 -5.46 23.13
N LEU A 27 -19.96 -6.79 23.11
CA LEU A 27 -19.10 -7.50 22.16
C LEU A 27 -19.58 -7.33 20.72
N CYS A 28 -20.90 -7.40 20.50
CA CYS A 28 -21.50 -7.14 19.19
C CYS A 28 -21.25 -5.70 18.72
N LEU A 29 -21.36 -4.71 19.62
CA LEU A 29 -21.10 -3.31 19.29
C LEU A 29 -19.63 -3.06 18.93
N GLN A 30 -18.69 -3.68 19.65
CA GLN A 30 -17.27 -3.61 19.29
C GLN A 30 -17.00 -4.23 17.91
N LEU A 31 -17.58 -5.40 17.63
CA LEU A 31 -17.43 -6.05 16.33
C LEU A 31 -17.99 -5.19 15.19
N ILE A 32 -19.16 -4.58 15.38
CA ILE A 32 -19.76 -3.67 14.40
C ILE A 32 -18.88 -2.43 14.20
N TYR A 33 -18.32 -1.85 15.26
CA TYR A 33 -17.42 -0.70 15.17
C TYR A 33 -16.17 -1.03 14.36
N THR A 34 -15.51 -2.17 14.65
CA THR A 34 -14.31 -2.61 13.91
C THR A 34 -14.60 -2.90 12.44
N ILE A 35 -15.75 -3.52 12.13
CA ILE A 35 -16.17 -3.74 10.74
C ILE A 35 -16.48 -2.41 10.05
N ALA A 36 -17.14 -1.48 10.73
CA ALA A 36 -17.45 -0.17 10.17
C ALA A 36 -16.16 0.61 9.84
N GLU A 37 -15.18 0.60 10.75
CA GLU A 37 -13.87 1.26 10.59
C GLU A 37 -13.12 0.69 9.36
N ASP A 38 -13.00 -0.64 9.25
CA ASP A 38 -12.38 -1.34 8.11
C ASP A 38 -13.10 -1.06 6.77
N VAL A 39 -14.43 -0.93 6.78
CA VAL A 39 -15.21 -0.57 5.58
C VAL A 39 -14.98 0.89 5.19
N THR A 40 -14.92 1.81 6.15
CA THR A 40 -14.59 3.21 5.86
C THR A 40 -13.19 3.37 5.30
N ASP A 41 -12.19 2.68 5.86
CA ASP A 41 -10.81 2.79 5.39
C ASP A 41 -10.66 2.26 3.96
N LYS A 42 -11.28 1.11 3.66
CA LYS A 42 -11.32 0.57 2.29
C LYS A 42 -12.02 1.51 1.31
N GLN A 43 -13.13 2.12 1.70
CA GLN A 43 -13.85 3.08 0.83
C GLN A 43 -13.09 4.39 0.62
N VAL A 44 -12.37 4.86 1.63
CA VAL A 44 -11.50 6.04 1.53
C VAL A 44 -10.32 5.74 0.61
N ASP A 45 -9.70 4.57 0.73
CA ASP A 45 -8.63 4.13 -0.16
C ASP A 45 -9.08 3.95 -1.61
N GLU A 46 -10.28 3.44 -1.85
CA GLU A 46 -10.87 3.32 -3.19
C GLU A 46 -11.14 4.70 -3.83
N ARG A 47 -11.68 5.66 -3.07
CA ARG A 47 -11.91 7.03 -3.59
C ARG A 47 -10.60 7.78 -3.85
N ILE A 48 -9.61 7.62 -2.98
CA ILE A 48 -8.27 8.19 -3.18
C ILE A 48 -7.59 7.59 -4.41
N ASN A 49 -7.85 6.31 -4.75
CA ASN A 49 -7.33 5.69 -5.96
C ASN A 49 -7.99 6.18 -7.26
N GLN A 50 -9.23 6.71 -7.22
CA GLN A 50 -9.93 7.19 -8.41
C GLN A 50 -9.41 8.53 -8.98
N ASN A 51 -8.64 9.30 -8.18
CA ASN A 51 -8.09 10.60 -8.59
C ASN A 51 -6.55 10.62 -8.73
N LYS A 52 -5.89 9.45 -8.71
CA LYS A 52 -4.43 9.38 -8.87
C LYS A 52 -4.03 9.31 -10.33
N THR A 53 -2.95 9.98 -10.67
CA THR A 53 -2.25 9.75 -11.92
C THR A 53 -1.67 8.33 -11.96
N ILE A 54 -1.35 7.86 -13.18
CA ILE A 54 -0.74 6.54 -13.37
C ILE A 54 0.55 6.38 -12.55
N PHE A 55 1.37 7.43 -12.45
CA PHE A 55 2.60 7.39 -11.66
C PHE A 55 2.33 7.32 -10.16
N GLU A 56 1.39 8.11 -9.62
CA GLU A 56 1.05 8.06 -8.19
C GLU A 56 0.46 6.71 -7.78
N TYR A 57 -0.35 6.11 -8.65
CA TYR A 57 -0.92 4.79 -8.41
C TYR A 57 0.18 3.72 -8.34
N ILE A 58 1.05 3.65 -9.35
CA ILE A 58 2.11 2.64 -9.41
C ILE A 58 3.16 2.88 -8.32
N ASP A 59 3.57 4.13 -8.08
CA ASP A 59 4.52 4.50 -7.02
C ASP A 59 4.02 4.04 -5.64
N ARG A 60 2.75 4.30 -5.30
CA ARG A 60 2.16 3.82 -4.04
C ARG A 60 2.14 2.29 -3.99
N LYS A 61 1.80 1.62 -5.09
CA LYS A 61 1.76 0.15 -5.14
C LYS A 61 3.14 -0.45 -4.89
N ILE A 62 4.17 0.04 -5.57
CA ILE A 62 5.57 -0.38 -5.37
C ILE A 62 6.01 -0.10 -3.94
N TYR A 63 5.78 1.13 -3.46
CA TYR A 63 6.15 1.54 -2.10
C TYR A 63 5.51 0.63 -1.05
N THR A 64 4.20 0.39 -1.13
CA THR A 64 3.48 -0.48 -0.20
C THR A 64 4.07 -1.88 -0.17
N VAL A 65 4.39 -2.48 -1.33
CA VAL A 65 4.95 -3.83 -1.38
C VAL A 65 6.42 -3.88 -0.93
N MET A 66 7.20 -2.82 -1.11
CA MET A 66 8.57 -2.77 -0.60
C MET A 66 8.63 -2.60 0.93
N VAL A 67 7.69 -1.85 1.51
CA VAL A 67 7.60 -1.65 2.96
C VAL A 67 6.91 -2.85 3.63
N GLU A 68 5.83 -3.35 3.06
CA GLU A 68 5.01 -4.45 3.57
C GLU A 68 4.83 -5.52 2.48
N PRO A 69 5.84 -6.38 2.26
CA PRO A 69 5.83 -7.35 1.15
C PRO A 69 4.71 -8.38 1.23
N GLU A 70 4.06 -8.53 2.38
CA GLU A 70 2.86 -9.36 2.57
C GLU A 70 1.66 -8.85 1.75
N ASN A 71 1.66 -7.58 1.35
CA ASN A 71 0.59 -6.96 0.56
C ASN A 71 0.75 -7.17 -0.95
N GLY A 72 1.74 -7.95 -1.41
CA GLY A 72 2.01 -8.16 -2.82
C GLY A 72 2.69 -9.47 -3.14
N THR A 73 3.11 -9.60 -4.40
CA THR A 73 3.90 -10.74 -4.88
C THR A 73 5.24 -10.25 -5.43
N ALA A 74 6.23 -11.13 -5.42
CA ALA A 74 7.55 -10.87 -6.00
C ALA A 74 7.46 -10.46 -7.47
N GLU A 75 6.70 -11.24 -8.25
CA GLU A 75 6.48 -11.00 -9.68
C GLU A 75 5.75 -9.67 -9.90
N GLY A 76 4.72 -9.39 -9.09
CA GLY A 76 3.96 -8.15 -9.18
C GLY A 76 4.84 -6.92 -8.92
N LEU A 77 5.70 -6.96 -7.90
CA LEU A 77 6.63 -5.87 -7.61
C LEU A 77 7.58 -5.62 -8.78
N ILE A 78 8.16 -6.68 -9.34
CA ILE A 78 9.07 -6.57 -10.49
C ILE A 78 8.35 -6.01 -11.73
N GLU A 79 7.13 -6.48 -12.00
CA GLU A 79 6.31 -6.00 -13.11
C GLU A 79 5.92 -4.53 -12.95
N ASP A 80 5.55 -4.11 -11.73
CA ASP A 80 5.17 -2.73 -11.43
C ASP A 80 6.35 -1.78 -11.61
N ILE A 81 7.56 -2.14 -11.15
CA ILE A 81 8.76 -1.31 -11.37
C ILE A 81 9.10 -1.21 -12.87
N LYS A 82 9.02 -2.32 -13.61
CA LYS A 82 9.25 -2.30 -15.07
C LYS A 82 8.22 -1.44 -15.79
N PHE A 83 6.96 -1.54 -15.40
CA PHE A 83 5.89 -0.73 -15.98
C PHE A 83 6.07 0.75 -15.65
N PHE A 84 6.46 1.08 -14.41
CA PHE A 84 6.82 2.42 -13.99
C PHE A 84 7.94 3.02 -14.86
N THR A 85 9.04 2.29 -15.04
CA THR A 85 10.17 2.69 -15.89
C THR A 85 9.75 2.87 -17.35
N HIS A 86 8.87 2.00 -17.86
CA HIS A 86 8.31 2.14 -19.20
C HIS A 86 7.49 3.43 -19.34
N CYS A 87 6.63 3.75 -18.37
CA CYS A 87 5.88 5.00 -18.33
C CYS A 87 6.81 6.23 -18.30
N LEU A 88 7.89 6.20 -17.51
CA LEU A 88 8.90 7.26 -17.49
C LEU A 88 9.53 7.47 -18.86
N ARG A 89 9.97 6.40 -19.53
CA ARG A 89 10.53 6.47 -20.89
C ARG A 89 9.58 7.11 -21.88
N ARG A 90 8.29 6.74 -21.81
CA ARG A 90 7.25 7.36 -22.65
C ARG A 90 7.09 8.85 -22.33
N ALA A 91 7.07 9.22 -21.05
CA ALA A 91 7.01 10.63 -20.65
C ALA A 91 8.22 11.42 -21.18
N VAL A 92 9.44 10.89 -21.02
CA VAL A 92 10.67 11.50 -21.58
C VAL A 92 10.54 11.73 -23.07
N ALA A 93 10.14 10.69 -23.82
CA ALA A 93 9.99 10.79 -25.27
C ALA A 93 9.01 11.89 -25.67
N MET A 94 7.91 12.09 -24.93
CA MET A 94 6.92 13.15 -25.21
C MET A 94 7.41 14.57 -24.87
N TRP A 95 8.41 14.71 -24.01
CA TRP A 95 9.04 16.01 -23.73
C TRP A 95 10.13 16.35 -24.73
N VAL A 96 10.87 15.34 -25.21
CA VAL A 96 11.95 15.51 -26.20
C VAL A 96 11.40 15.61 -27.62
N ASP A 97 10.40 14.80 -27.96
CA ASP A 97 9.82 14.70 -29.30
C ASP A 97 8.35 15.16 -29.30
N MET A 98 8.10 16.33 -29.88
CA MET A 98 6.77 16.94 -29.96
C MET A 98 5.82 16.24 -30.95
N ASP A 99 6.34 15.32 -31.79
CA ASP A 99 5.60 14.56 -32.80
C ASP A 99 5.22 13.14 -32.34
N ALA A 100 5.67 12.70 -31.16
CA ALA A 100 5.26 11.43 -30.57
C ALA A 100 3.73 11.40 -30.34
N PRO A 101 3.05 10.23 -30.47
CA PRO A 101 1.63 10.09 -30.16
C PRO A 101 1.35 10.63 -28.75
N ARG A 102 0.60 11.73 -28.68
CA ARG A 102 0.42 12.50 -27.45
C ARG A 102 -0.54 11.80 -26.51
N ASP A 103 0.02 10.96 -25.65
CA ASP A 103 -0.66 10.51 -24.44
C ASP A 103 -0.54 11.62 -23.40
N PHE A 104 -1.42 12.63 -23.53
CA PHE A 104 -1.40 13.82 -22.68
C PHE A 104 -1.46 13.46 -21.19
N GLY A 105 -2.16 12.37 -20.83
CA GLY A 105 -2.25 11.89 -19.45
C GLY A 105 -0.90 11.44 -18.88
N VAL A 106 -0.09 10.71 -19.65
CA VAL A 106 1.26 10.28 -19.22
C VAL A 106 2.20 11.49 -19.08
N ARG A 107 2.12 12.44 -20.02
CA ARG A 107 2.95 13.66 -19.97
C ARG A 107 2.61 14.53 -18.75
N GLU A 108 1.32 14.77 -18.51
CA GLU A 108 0.84 15.54 -17.37
C GLU A 108 1.17 14.85 -16.04
N ALA A 109 0.96 13.54 -15.96
CA ALA A 109 1.36 12.73 -14.82
C ALA A 109 2.87 12.83 -14.54
N GLY A 110 3.70 12.85 -15.58
CA GLY A 110 5.15 13.02 -15.44
C GLY A 110 5.54 14.40 -14.87
N LEU A 111 4.82 15.46 -15.28
CA LEU A 111 5.02 16.81 -14.73
C LEU A 111 4.59 16.88 -13.25
N ILE A 112 3.47 16.25 -12.91
CA ILE A 112 2.98 16.13 -11.52
C ILE A 112 4.01 15.40 -10.66
N LEU A 113 4.53 14.26 -11.13
CA LEU A 113 5.57 13.50 -10.44
C LEU A 113 6.85 14.33 -10.21
N PHE A 114 7.28 15.10 -11.23
CA PHE A 114 8.40 16.03 -11.10
C PHE A 114 8.16 17.08 -10.01
N ASN A 115 6.97 17.70 -10.00
CA ASN A 115 6.61 18.72 -9.01
C ASN A 115 6.54 18.16 -7.57
N TYR A 116 6.24 16.87 -7.40
CA TYR A 116 6.28 16.19 -6.10
C TYR A 116 7.69 15.80 -5.63
N GLY A 117 8.73 16.10 -6.40
CA GLY A 117 10.10 15.74 -6.06
C GLY A 117 10.46 14.28 -6.35
N GLY A 118 9.64 13.61 -7.18
CA GLY A 118 9.90 12.27 -7.68
C GLY A 118 9.26 11.13 -6.87
N PRO A 119 9.48 9.88 -7.33
CA PRO A 119 8.87 8.68 -6.78
C PRO A 119 9.24 8.45 -5.32
N THR A 120 8.27 8.02 -4.52
CA THR A 120 8.48 7.73 -3.09
C THR A 120 9.27 6.44 -2.90
N PHE A 121 9.09 5.43 -3.74
CA PHE A 121 9.81 4.14 -3.60
C PHE A 121 11.33 4.26 -3.82
N PHE A 122 11.82 5.32 -4.47
CA PHE A 122 13.26 5.62 -4.57
C PHE A 122 13.90 5.89 -3.21
N ARG A 123 13.11 6.24 -2.20
CA ARG A 123 13.61 6.56 -0.85
C ARG A 123 13.80 5.31 0.01
N ILE A 124 13.44 4.13 -0.50
CA ILE A 124 13.58 2.86 0.24
C ILE A 124 14.98 2.29 0.01
N PRO A 125 15.84 2.20 1.04
CA PRO A 125 17.16 1.62 0.92
C PRO A 125 17.06 0.09 0.87
N ILE A 126 17.10 -0.49 -0.32
CA ILE A 126 17.00 -1.95 -0.50
C ILE A 126 18.21 -2.68 0.11
N ASP A 127 19.35 -2.00 0.21
CA ASP A 127 20.58 -2.49 0.83
C ASP A 127 20.58 -2.44 2.36
N ASP A 128 19.60 -1.78 2.97
CA ASP A 128 19.41 -1.82 4.42
C ASP A 128 19.08 -3.25 4.88
N GLU A 129 19.69 -3.67 5.99
CA GLU A 129 19.58 -5.04 6.50
C GLU A 129 18.13 -5.40 6.85
N GLU A 130 17.37 -4.48 7.43
CA GLU A 130 15.98 -4.73 7.81
C GLU A 130 15.09 -4.92 6.58
N VAL A 131 15.23 -4.03 5.60
CA VAL A 131 14.46 -4.07 4.35
C VAL A 131 14.82 -5.31 3.53
N SER A 132 16.11 -5.57 3.33
CA SER A 132 16.60 -6.69 2.53
C SER A 132 16.19 -8.04 3.11
N GLU A 133 16.35 -8.25 4.42
CA GLU A 133 15.99 -9.52 5.07
C GLU A 133 14.47 -9.74 5.12
N ARG A 134 13.67 -8.68 5.22
CA ARG A 134 12.21 -8.78 5.15
C ARG A 134 11.77 -9.25 3.75
N LEU A 135 12.28 -8.61 2.69
CA LEU A 135 11.98 -8.97 1.30
C LEU A 135 12.40 -10.41 0.99
N LYS A 136 13.63 -10.79 1.36
CA LYS A 136 14.15 -12.16 1.22
C LYS A 136 13.24 -13.18 1.87
N ARG A 137 12.81 -12.93 3.10
CA ARG A 137 11.99 -13.87 3.86
C ARG A 137 10.61 -14.06 3.25
N VAL A 138 9.93 -12.97 2.92
CA VAL A 138 8.55 -13.02 2.43
C VAL A 138 8.48 -13.55 1.00
N PHE A 139 9.37 -13.08 0.12
CA PHE A 139 9.41 -13.51 -1.27
C PHE A 139 10.28 -14.74 -1.54
N LYS A 140 10.92 -15.29 -0.50
CA LYS A 140 11.88 -16.41 -0.60
C LYS A 140 13.02 -16.11 -1.59
N TRP A 141 13.43 -14.85 -1.61
CA TRP A 141 14.45 -14.35 -2.52
C TRP A 141 15.87 -14.66 -2.05
N THR A 142 16.76 -14.71 -3.02
CA THR A 142 18.21 -14.78 -2.83
C THR A 142 18.86 -13.40 -2.94
N ASP A 143 20.14 -13.28 -2.59
CA ASP A 143 20.91 -12.05 -2.83
C ASP A 143 20.91 -11.63 -4.30
N LYS A 144 20.82 -12.61 -5.22
CA LYS A 144 20.74 -12.33 -6.66
C LYS A 144 19.44 -11.62 -7.03
N ASP A 145 18.34 -12.01 -6.40
CA ASP A 145 17.02 -11.41 -6.65
C ASP A 145 16.95 -9.99 -6.07
N LEU A 146 17.52 -9.76 -4.87
CA LEU A 146 17.68 -8.41 -4.32
C LEU A 146 18.53 -7.53 -5.23
N LYS A 147 19.66 -8.05 -5.71
CA LYS A 147 20.52 -7.30 -6.64
C LYS A 147 19.75 -6.93 -7.91
N TYR A 148 18.93 -7.85 -8.44
CA TYR A 148 18.10 -7.56 -9.60
C TYR A 148 17.05 -6.47 -9.31
N LEU A 149 16.44 -6.47 -8.12
CA LEU A 149 15.53 -5.41 -7.70
C LEU A 149 16.24 -4.04 -7.62
N MET A 150 17.46 -4.00 -7.07
CA MET A 150 18.28 -2.78 -7.02
C MET A 150 18.62 -2.27 -8.42
N GLU A 151 18.95 -3.16 -9.35
CA GLU A 151 19.21 -2.79 -10.75
C GLU A 151 17.97 -2.17 -11.41
N LEU A 152 16.77 -2.70 -11.15
CA LEU A 152 15.52 -2.14 -11.65
C LEU A 152 15.19 -0.76 -11.04
N GLN A 153 15.44 -0.58 -9.74
CA GLN A 153 15.26 0.73 -9.07
C GLN A 153 16.21 1.76 -9.68
N ALA A 154 17.49 1.42 -9.85
CA ALA A 154 18.49 2.29 -10.46
C ALA A 154 18.15 2.65 -11.92
N GLU A 155 17.59 1.71 -12.69
CA GLU A 155 17.10 1.97 -14.05
C GLU A 155 15.94 2.98 -14.04
N ALA A 156 14.98 2.84 -13.12
CA ALA A 156 13.87 3.77 -12.96
C ALA A 156 14.36 5.18 -12.57
N GLU A 157 15.30 5.28 -11.63
CA GLU A 157 15.92 6.54 -11.22
C GLU A 157 16.61 7.25 -12.39
N LEU A 158 17.35 6.50 -13.21
CA LEU A 158 17.99 7.05 -14.41
C LEU A 158 16.98 7.65 -15.40
N GLU A 159 15.85 6.98 -15.61
CA GLU A 159 14.80 7.50 -16.51
C GLU A 159 14.07 8.70 -15.90
N PHE A 160 13.87 8.74 -14.58
CA PHE A 160 13.34 9.92 -13.91
C PHE A 160 14.30 11.11 -14.00
N ASP A 161 15.60 10.88 -13.91
CA ASP A 161 16.63 11.90 -14.11
C ASP A 161 16.61 12.47 -15.53
N ARG A 162 16.37 11.62 -16.53
CA ARG A 162 16.15 12.07 -17.92
C ARG A 162 14.89 12.88 -18.06
N LEU A 163 13.79 12.48 -17.41
CA LEU A 163 12.53 13.23 -17.42
C LEU A 163 12.73 14.62 -16.82
N ARG A 164 13.37 14.69 -15.66
CA ARG A 164 13.73 15.94 -14.98
C ARG A 164 14.54 16.86 -15.87
N LYS A 165 15.53 16.35 -16.60
CA LYS A 165 16.33 17.12 -17.56
C LYS A 165 15.55 17.54 -18.81
N ALA A 166 14.52 16.80 -19.21
CA ALA A 166 13.70 17.14 -20.37
C ALA A 166 12.63 18.21 -20.04
N ILE A 167 12.23 18.33 -18.77
CA ILE A 167 11.27 19.33 -18.28
C ILE A 167 11.94 20.70 -18.04
N LEU A 168 13.19 20.69 -17.54
CA LEU A 168 13.99 21.89 -17.22
C LEU A 168 14.63 22.51 -18.47
#